data_AF-W7Y5Z8-F1
#
_entry.id   AF-W7Y5Z8-F1
#
_cell.length_a   1.000
_cell.length_b   1.000
_cell.length_c   1.000
_cell.angle_alpha   90.00
_cell.angle_beta   90.00
_cell.angle_gamma   90.00
#
_symmetry.space_group_name_H-M   'P 1'
#
loop_
_entity.id
_entity.type
_entity.pdbx_description
1 polymer ?
#
loop_
_entity_poly.entity_id
_entity_poly.type
_entity_poly.pdbx_seq_one_letter_code
_entity_poly.pdbx_strand_id
1 'polypeptide(L)' 'MSESSISLFELNQKIKKTIHSSFADTYWVIAEISEIREVRKGHCYLELIEKDERTEQIIAKSRANICLYLPDA' A
#
# COMPACT_ATOMS: atom_id res chain seq x y z
N MET A 1 2.83 22.09 29.62
CA MET A 1 3.53 21.43 28.49
C MET A 1 2.88 21.96 27.22
N SER A 2 3.58 22.78 26.44
CA SER A 2 3.02 23.33 25.20
C SER A 2 2.98 22.22 24.15
N GLU A 3 1.79 21.73 23.83
CA GLU A 3 1.61 20.89 22.64
C GLU A 3 1.83 21.78 21.42
N SER A 4 3.02 21.72 20.83
CA SER A 4 3.22 22.25 19.49
C SER A 4 2.42 21.37 18.55
N SER A 5 1.30 21.89 18.03
CA SER A 5 0.58 21.20 16.97
C SER A 5 1.52 21.00 15.78
N ILE A 6 1.41 19.85 15.15
CA ILE A 6 2.06 19.59 13.87
C ILE A 6 1.01 19.66 12.77
N SER A 7 1.40 20.12 11.60
CA SER A 7 0.55 20.08 10.42
C SER A 7 0.28 18.63 10.00
N LEU A 8 -0.84 18.42 9.29
CA LEU A 8 -1.14 17.14 8.66
C LEU A 8 0.00 16.69 7.71
N PHE A 9 0.65 17.65 7.04
CA PHE A 9 1.79 17.37 6.19
C PHE A 9 2.97 16.78 6.97
N GLU A 10 3.36 17.41 8.09
CA GLU A 10 4.44 16.91 8.95
C GLU A 10 4.11 15.54 9.55
N LEU A 11 2.86 15.32 9.96
CA LEU A 11 2.41 14.01 10.44
C LEU A 11 2.55 12.94 9.35
N ASN A 12 2.07 13.22 8.13
CA ASN A 12 2.19 12.29 7.00
C ASN A 12 3.65 11.99 6.64
N GLN A 13 4.53 13.00 6.66
CA GLN A 13 5.95 12.78 6.44
C GLN A 13 6.58 11.91 7.52
N LYS A 14 6.23 12.13 8.79
CA LYS A 14 6.71 11.30 9.91
C LYS A 14 6.25 9.85 9.75
N ILE A 15 4.96 9.61 9.45
CA ILE A 15 4.42 8.26 9.22
C ILE A 15 5.16 7.58 8.07
N LYS A 16 5.30 8.25 6.92
CA LYS A 16 6.01 7.70 5.76
C LYS A 16 7.45 7.32 6.09
N LYS A 17 8.18 8.20 6.78
CA LYS A 17 9.58 7.96 7.17
C LYS A 17 9.70 6.77 8.11
N THR A 18 8.85 6.72 9.14
CA THR A 18 8.87 5.63 10.13
C THR A 18 8.56 4.29 9.48
N ILE A 19 7.52 4.21 8.64
CA ILE A 19 7.20 2.97 7.92
C ILE A 19 8.39 2.54 7.05
N HIS A 20 8.98 3.46 6.29
CA HIS A 20 10.11 3.13 5.41
C HIS A 20 11.35 2.68 6.17
N SER A 21 11.65 3.28 7.33
CA SER A 21 12.78 2.85 8.16
C SER A 21 12.54 1.52 8.89
N SER A 22 11.28 1.23 9.24
CA SER A 22 10.93 0.02 9.99
C SER A 22 10.71 -1.20 9.08
N PHE A 23 10.40 -0.97 7.80
CA PHE A 23 10.18 -2.00 6.78
C PHE A 23 11.09 -1.74 5.58
N ALA A 24 12.41 -1.75 5.84
CA ALA A 24 13.43 -1.41 4.84
C ALA A 24 13.62 -2.51 3.77
N ASP A 25 13.09 -3.71 4.02
CA ASP A 25 13.24 -4.85 3.13
C ASP A 25 12.06 -5.00 2.17
N THR A 26 12.28 -5.76 1.10
CA THR A 26 11.21 -6.21 0.20
C THR A 26 10.65 -7.54 0.70
N TYR A 27 9.33 -7.62 0.85
CA TYR A 27 8.65 -8.82 1.32
C TYR A 27 7.89 -9.50 0.20
N TRP A 28 8.01 -10.83 0.13
CA TRP A 28 7.11 -11.66 -0.65
C TRP A 28 5.83 -11.89 0.13
N VAL A 29 4.69 -11.65 -0.51
CA VAL A 29 3.36 -11.86 0.06
C VAL A 29 2.56 -12.78 -0.85
N ILE A 30 1.66 -13.57 -0.25
CA ILE A 30 0.67 -14.37 -0.96
C ILE A 30 -0.68 -13.73 -0.68
N ALA A 31 -1.46 -13.45 -1.73
CA ALA A 31 -2.78 -12.87 -1.64
C ALA A 31 -3.60 -13.20 -2.88
N GLU A 32 -4.93 -13.13 -2.77
CA GLU A 32 -5.86 -13.16 -3.90
C GLU A 32 -6.05 -11.74 -4.47
N ILE A 33 -6.32 -11.64 -5.78
CA ILE A 33 -6.72 -10.38 -6.41
C ILE A 33 -8.25 -10.30 -6.40
N SER A 34 -8.82 -9.36 -5.63
CA SER A 34 -10.27 -9.15 -5.59
C SER A 34 -10.75 -8.19 -6.69
N GLU A 35 -9.94 -7.20 -7.05
CA GLU A 35 -10.25 -6.22 -8.09
C GLU A 35 -9.00 -5.89 -8.89
N ILE A 36 -9.17 -5.76 -10.21
CA ILE A 36 -8.18 -5.20 -11.12
C ILE A 36 -8.80 -4.06 -11.91
N ARG A 37 -8.13 -2.91 -11.90
CA ARG A 37 -8.55 -1.72 -12.65
C ARG A 37 -7.41 -1.22 -13.51
N GLU A 38 -7.56 -1.41 -14.81
CA GLU A 38 -6.65 -0.83 -15.80
C GLU A 38 -6.93 0.66 -15.97
N VAL A 39 -5.87 1.45 -15.91
CA VAL A 39 -5.92 2.87 -16.22
C VAL A 39 -5.27 3.08 -17.59
N ARG A 40 -5.94 3.87 -18.43
CA ARG A 40 -5.39 4.30 -19.72
C ARG A 40 -4.01 4.92 -19.46
N LYS A 41 -2.98 4.43 -20.17
CA LYS A 41 -1.53 4.76 -20.03
C LYS A 41 -0.68 3.82 -19.15
N GLY A 42 -1.09 2.55 -18.95
CA GLY A 42 -0.17 1.50 -18.49
C GLY A 42 0.07 1.43 -16.98
N HIS A 43 -0.77 2.10 -16.20
CA HIS A 43 -0.86 1.87 -14.76
C HIS A 43 -2.06 0.97 -14.47
N CYS A 44 -1.90 0.03 -13.54
CA CYS A 44 -2.96 -0.86 -13.09
C CYS A 44 -3.05 -0.77 -11.57
N TYR A 45 -4.28 -0.58 -11.08
CA TYR A 45 -4.57 -0.64 -9.65
C TYR A 45 -5.18 -1.99 -9.32
N LEU A 46 -4.65 -2.60 -8.27
CA LEU A 46 -5.10 -3.88 -7.74
C LEU A 46 -5.66 -3.68 -6.35
N GLU A 47 -6.66 -4.48 -6.03
CA GLU A 47 -7.04 -4.78 -4.67
C GLU A 47 -6.65 -6.23 -4.36
N LEU A 48 -5.84 -6.38 -3.33
CA LEU A 48 -5.39 -7.67 -2.81
C LEU A 48 -6.18 -8.00 -1.55
N ILE A 49 -6.62 -9.24 -1.43
CA ILE A 49 -7.30 -9.76 -0.24
C ILE A 49 -6.66 -11.07 0.22
N GLU A 50 -6.84 -11.37 1.50
CA GLU A 50 -6.60 -12.68 2.08
C GLU A 50 -7.90 -13.14 2.76
N LYS A 51 -8.29 -14.39 2.53
CA LYS A 51 -9.46 -14.99 3.17
C LYS A 51 -9.03 -16.00 4.21
N ASP A 52 -9.81 -16.10 5.27
CA ASP A 52 -9.72 -17.23 6.18
C ASP A 52 -10.20 -18.51 5.47
N GLU A 53 -9.35 -19.54 5.45
CA GLU A 53 -9.58 -20.78 4.69
C GLU A 53 -10.84 -21.55 5.12
N ARG A 54 -11.35 -21.31 6.34
CA ARG A 54 -12.50 -22.07 6.88
C ARG A 54 -13.81 -21.33 6.69
N THR A 55 -13.77 -20.01 6.77
CA THR A 55 -14.96 -19.16 6.81
C THR A 55 -15.17 -18.36 5.53
N GLU A 56 -14.18 -18.34 4.63
CA GLU A 56 -14.14 -17.52 3.41
C GLU A 56 -14.24 -16.00 3.69
N GLN A 57 -14.11 -15.59 4.95
CA GLN A 57 -14.16 -14.18 5.34
C GLN A 57 -12.86 -13.49 4.96
N ILE A 58 -12.95 -12.28 4.43
CA ILE A 58 -11.78 -11.45 4.14
C ILE A 58 -11.16 -10.99 5.46
N ILE A 59 -9.95 -11.44 5.74
CA ILE A 59 -9.20 -11.13 6.96
C ILE A 59 -8.13 -10.06 6.74
N ALA A 60 -7.66 -9.87 5.51
CA ALA A 60 -6.74 -8.80 5.14
C ALA A 60 -7.12 -8.20 3.78
N LYS A 61 -6.82 -6.91 3.62
CA LYS A 61 -7.08 -6.17 2.39
C LYS A 61 -6.06 -5.06 2.20
N SER A 62 -5.52 -4.94 1.00
CA SER A 62 -4.56 -3.90 0.65
C SER A 62 -4.74 -3.43 -0.80
N ARG A 63 -4.38 -2.18 -1.06
CA ARG A 63 -4.27 -1.65 -2.43
C ARG A 63 -2.85 -1.89 -2.93
N ALA A 64 -2.72 -2.29 -4.19
CA ALA A 64 -1.45 -2.40 -4.87
C ALA A 64 -1.49 -1.68 -6.22
N ASN A 65 -0.33 -1.28 -6.73
CA ASN A 65 -0.18 -0.62 -8.02
C ASN A 65 0.89 -1.33 -8.85
N ILE A 66 0.55 -1.67 -10.09
CA ILE A 66 1.52 -2.00 -11.11
C ILE A 66 1.73 -0.73 -11.92
N CYS A 67 2.94 -0.18 -11.82
CA CYS A 67 3.36 0.93 -12.67
C CYS A 67 4.29 0.39 -13.75
N LEU A 68 4.08 0.81 -15.00
CA LEU A 68 5.11 0.64 -16.01
C LEU A 68 6.36 1.39 -15.54
N TYR A 69 7.47 0.68 -15.34
CA TYR A 69 8.74 1.32 -15.08
C TYR A 69 9.21 1.94 -16.40
N LEU A 70 9.06 3.26 -16.54
CA LEU A 70 9.78 4.03 -17.54
C LEU A 70 11.09 4.46 -16.87
N PRO A 71 12.25 3.92 -17.28
CA PRO A 71 13.51 4.54 -16.92
C PRO A 71 13.54 5.93 -17.56
N ASP A 72 13.76 6.94 -16.73
CA ASP A 72 14.02 8.35 -17.08
C ASP A 72 12.82 9.22 -17.54
N ALA A 73 11.98 9.62 -16.57
CA ALA A 73 11.17 10.84 -16.63
C ALA A 73 11.45 11.74 -15.42
#